data_AF-A0A6S6TJW4-F1
#
_entry.id   AF-A0A6S6TJW4-F1
#
_cell.length_a   1.000
_cell.length_b   1.000
_cell.length_c   1.000
_cell.angle_alpha   90.00
_cell.angle_beta   90.00
_cell.angle_gamma   90.00
#
_symmetry.space_group_name_H-M   'P 1'
#
loop_
_entity.id
_entity.type
_entity.pdbx_description
1 polymer ?
#
loop_
_entity_poly.entity_id
_entity_poly.type
_entity_poly.pdbx_seq_one_letter_code
_entity_poly.pdbx_strand_id
1 'polypeptide(L)'
;QSEAKGTQVFIAASGAGHLAGTIAAATIKPVLGVPIDSEIVKGENTLSGMVMRPVGIPVGTLATGKLGAVNAAYLAIQIMALQDDELKVKLQEDRVSKAKKVELDSSTVEVIL
;
A
#
# COMPACT_ATOMS: atom_id res chain seq x y z
N GLN A 1 8.06 13.22 -15.47
CA GLN A 1 9.32 13.65 -14.81
C GLN A 1 9.79 12.67 -13.74
N SER A 2 8.92 12.16 -12.85
CA SER A 2 9.33 11.22 -11.79
C SER A 2 10.01 9.95 -12.32
N GLU A 3 9.48 9.36 -13.39
CA GLU A 3 10.06 8.15 -14.00
C GLU A 3 11.48 8.33 -14.51
N ALA A 4 11.82 9.51 -15.04
CA ALA A 4 13.18 9.82 -15.47
C ALA A 4 14.18 9.84 -14.29
N LYS A 5 13.67 9.93 -13.04
CA LYS A 5 14.45 9.82 -11.81
C LYS A 5 14.46 8.39 -11.22
N GLY A 6 13.95 7.39 -11.95
CA GLY A 6 13.99 5.99 -11.55
C GLY A 6 12.82 5.50 -10.70
N THR A 7 11.67 6.20 -10.70
CA THR A 7 10.48 5.72 -9.97
C THR A 7 10.00 4.35 -10.48
N GLN A 8 9.86 3.38 -9.57
CA GLN A 8 9.39 2.03 -9.88
C GLN A 8 7.91 1.80 -9.55
N VAL A 9 7.37 2.44 -8.50
CA VAL A 9 5.98 2.30 -8.04
C VAL A 9 5.46 3.65 -7.57
N PHE A 10 4.19 3.95 -7.85
CA PHE A 10 3.50 5.14 -7.33
C PHE A 10 2.53 4.75 -6.21
N ILE A 11 2.46 5.59 -5.16
CA ILE A 11 1.44 5.47 -4.11
C ILE A 11 0.62 6.75 -4.10
N ALA A 12 -0.69 6.62 -4.26
CA ALA A 12 -1.63 7.73 -4.30
C ALA A 12 -2.64 7.59 -3.16
N ALA A 13 -2.60 8.53 -2.22
CA ALA A 13 -3.52 8.55 -1.09
C ALA A 13 -4.50 9.73 -1.24
N SER A 14 -5.81 9.44 -1.30
CA SER A 14 -6.83 10.46 -1.60
C SER A 14 -8.22 10.04 -1.17
N GLY A 15 -9.05 11.04 -0.80
CA GLY A 15 -10.45 10.83 -0.46
C GLY A 15 -11.41 10.78 -1.65
N ALA A 16 -11.01 11.28 -2.82
CA ALA A 16 -11.88 11.33 -4.00
C ALA A 16 -11.51 10.31 -5.07
N GLY A 17 -10.53 9.41 -4.87
CA GLY A 17 -10.14 8.33 -5.79
C GLY A 17 -9.56 8.77 -7.16
N HIS A 18 -9.80 10.01 -7.60
CA HIS A 18 -9.39 10.55 -8.90
C HIS A 18 -7.87 10.60 -9.06
N LEU A 19 -7.13 10.95 -8.01
CA LEU A 19 -5.66 11.09 -8.06
C LEU A 19 -4.98 9.81 -8.56
N ALA A 20 -5.37 8.64 -8.01
CA ALA A 20 -4.79 7.36 -8.41
C ALA A 20 -5.09 7.04 -9.89
N GLY A 21 -6.29 7.38 -10.36
CA GLY A 21 -6.68 7.21 -11.76
C GLY A 21 -5.90 8.11 -12.71
N THR A 22 -5.72 9.39 -12.35
CA THR A 22 -4.93 10.33 -13.16
C THR A 22 -3.48 9.88 -13.30
N ILE A 23 -2.88 9.37 -12.22
CA ILE A 23 -1.52 8.83 -12.27
C ILE A 23 -1.49 7.59 -13.16
N ALA A 24 -2.39 6.62 -12.94
CA ALA A 24 -2.45 5.38 -13.72
C ALA A 24 -2.70 5.60 -15.23
N ALA A 25 -3.42 6.66 -15.60
CA ALA A 25 -3.61 7.04 -17.00
C ALA A 25 -2.34 7.62 -17.66
N ALA A 26 -1.38 8.10 -16.86
CA ALA A 26 -0.17 8.78 -17.33
C ALA A 26 1.11 7.94 -17.21
N THR A 27 1.03 6.70 -16.70
CA THR A 27 2.18 5.82 -16.47
C THR A 27 1.86 4.36 -16.78
N ILE A 28 2.89 3.60 -17.15
CA ILE A 28 2.83 2.13 -17.20
C ILE A 28 3.40 1.47 -15.95
N LYS A 29 3.88 2.26 -14.98
CA LYS A 29 4.38 1.77 -13.70
C LYS A 29 3.21 1.38 -12.78
N PRO A 30 3.38 0.42 -11.86
CA PRO A 30 2.36 0.09 -10.88
C PRO A 30 1.92 1.32 -10.07
N VAL A 31 0.59 1.48 -9.93
CA VAL A 31 -0.02 2.52 -9.10
C VAL A 31 -0.83 1.88 -7.98
N LEU A 32 -0.49 2.24 -6.75
CA LEU A 32 -1.14 1.77 -5.53
C LEU A 32 -2.02 2.88 -4.95
N GLY A 33 -3.30 2.58 -4.72
CA GLY A 33 -4.28 3.50 -4.19
C GLY A 33 -4.51 3.27 -2.69
N VAL A 34 -4.48 4.34 -1.89
CA VAL A 34 -4.88 4.32 -0.48
C VAL A 34 -6.08 5.25 -0.30
N PRO A 35 -7.30 4.72 -0.11
CA PRO A 35 -8.47 5.54 0.20
C PRO A 35 -8.25 6.26 1.53
N ILE A 36 -8.45 7.58 1.57
CA ILE A 36 -8.40 8.36 2.82
C ILE A 36 -9.76 9.00 3.03
N ASP A 37 -10.45 8.66 4.11
CA ASP A 37 -11.70 9.34 4.43
C ASP A 37 -11.47 10.82 4.71
N SER A 38 -12.33 11.63 4.12
CA SER A 38 -12.39 13.08 4.30
C SER A 38 -13.70 13.45 4.99
N GLU A 39 -13.85 14.71 5.38
CA GLU A 39 -15.13 15.16 5.97
C GLU A 39 -16.30 15.07 4.98
N ILE A 40 -16.01 15.21 3.67
CA ILE A 40 -17.00 15.30 2.58
C ILE A 40 -17.27 13.94 1.92
N VAL A 41 -16.27 13.05 1.89
CA VAL A 41 -16.34 11.71 1.30
C VAL A 41 -15.81 10.70 2.33
N LYS A 42 -16.67 9.77 2.77
CA LYS A 42 -16.37 8.80 3.84
C LYS A 42 -16.70 7.38 3.43
N GLY A 43 -15.94 6.45 3.99
CA GLY A 43 -16.22 5.02 3.97
C GLY A 43 -16.27 4.44 2.57
N GLU A 44 -17.40 3.82 2.24
CA GLU A 44 -17.59 3.05 1.02
C GLU A 44 -17.46 3.89 -0.26
N ASN A 45 -17.81 5.18 -0.21
CA ASN A 45 -17.70 6.08 -1.37
C ASN A 45 -16.23 6.32 -1.73
N THR A 46 -15.37 6.49 -0.73
CA THR A 46 -13.92 6.65 -0.89
C THR A 46 -13.30 5.42 -1.55
N LEU A 47 -13.64 4.24 -1.01
CA LEU A 47 -13.09 2.95 -1.47
C LEU A 47 -13.59 2.59 -2.87
N SER A 48 -14.91 2.66 -3.09
CA SER A 48 -15.54 2.37 -4.39
C SER A 48 -15.01 3.30 -5.47
N GLY A 49 -14.87 4.59 -5.14
CA GLY A 49 -14.31 5.61 -6.03
C GLY A 49 -12.82 5.41 -6.38
N MET A 50 -12.10 4.51 -5.70
CA MET A 50 -10.71 4.16 -6.01
C MET A 50 -10.58 2.80 -6.70
N VAL A 51 -11.36 1.81 -6.29
CA VAL A 51 -11.31 0.44 -6.83
C VAL A 51 -12.01 0.30 -8.18
N MET A 52 -13.09 1.06 -8.42
CA MET A 52 -13.86 0.95 -9.66
C MET A 52 -13.17 1.74 -10.78
N ARG A 53 -12.17 1.13 -11.42
CA ARG A 53 -11.44 1.68 -12.57
C ARG A 53 -11.89 1.02 -13.87
N PRO A 54 -11.86 1.75 -15.01
CA PRO A 54 -12.18 1.16 -16.30
C PRO A 54 -11.13 0.11 -16.70
N VAL A 55 -11.55 -0.81 -17.57
CA VAL A 55 -10.66 -1.84 -18.14
C VAL A 55 -9.47 -1.16 -18.82
N GLY A 56 -8.27 -1.66 -18.53
CA GLY A 56 -7.02 -1.18 -19.12
C GLY A 56 -6.25 -0.15 -18.29
N ILE A 57 -6.85 0.45 -17.25
CA ILE A 57 -6.19 1.42 -16.35
C ILE A 57 -6.25 0.91 -14.90
N PRO A 58 -5.41 -0.08 -14.53
CA PRO A 58 -5.48 -0.71 -13.22
C PRO A 58 -4.91 0.17 -12.11
N VAL A 59 -5.51 0.08 -10.92
CA VAL A 59 -4.99 0.61 -9.66
C VAL A 59 -5.07 -0.49 -8.61
N GLY A 60 -3.95 -0.78 -7.94
CA GLY A 60 -3.93 -1.70 -6.80
C GLY A 60 -4.43 -0.97 -5.56
N THR A 61 -5.69 -1.16 -5.17
CA THR A 61 -6.30 -0.47 -4.02
C THR A 61 -6.06 -1.23 -2.72
N LEU A 62 -5.59 -0.53 -1.68
CA LEU A 62 -5.35 -1.06 -0.35
C LEU A 62 -6.47 -0.65 0.62
N ALA A 63 -6.37 -1.11 1.87
CA ALA A 63 -7.28 -0.72 2.94
C ALA A 63 -7.37 0.81 3.12
N THR A 64 -8.44 1.28 3.76
CA THR A 64 -8.62 2.72 4.02
C THR A 64 -7.66 3.21 5.13
N GLY A 65 -7.18 4.45 4.98
CA GLY A 65 -6.45 5.18 6.01
C GLY A 65 -5.07 4.61 6.34
N LYS A 66 -4.71 4.63 7.63
CA LYS A 66 -3.36 4.29 8.11
C LYS A 66 -2.94 2.86 7.75
N LEU A 67 -3.87 1.91 7.83
CA LEU A 67 -3.60 0.50 7.49
C LEU A 67 -3.21 0.37 6.02
N GLY A 68 -3.94 1.05 5.13
CA GLY A 68 -3.63 1.10 3.71
C GLY A 68 -2.30 1.76 3.40
N ALA A 69 -2.00 2.89 4.06
CA ALA A 69 -0.75 3.62 3.85
C ALA A 69 0.47 2.74 4.17
N VAL A 70 0.43 2.03 5.29
CA VAL A 70 1.48 1.09 5.69
C VAL A 70 1.58 -0.07 4.68
N ASN A 71 0.44 -0.68 4.32
CA ASN A 71 0.44 -1.80 3.38
C ASN A 71 0.86 -1.41 1.97
N ALA A 72 0.55 -0.19 1.52
CA ALA A 72 1.00 0.32 0.23
C ALA A 72 2.52 0.47 0.18
N ALA A 73 3.14 0.92 1.27
CA ALA A 73 4.61 0.95 1.38
C ALA A 73 5.19 -0.47 1.34
N TYR A 74 4.62 -1.42 2.09
CA TYR A 74 5.07 -2.81 2.06
C TYR A 74 4.90 -3.48 0.69
N LEU A 75 3.79 -3.21 0.00
CA LEU A 75 3.54 -3.74 -1.34
C LEU A 75 4.48 -3.12 -2.37
N ALA A 76 4.77 -1.81 -2.27
CA ALA A 76 5.77 -1.17 -3.11
C ALA A 76 7.17 -1.78 -2.91
N ILE A 77 7.58 -2.01 -1.65
CA ILE A 77 8.83 -2.70 -1.33
C ILE A 77 8.82 -4.13 -1.91
N GLN A 78 7.71 -4.87 -1.80
CA GLN A 78 7.59 -6.20 -2.40
C GLN A 78 7.78 -6.20 -3.91
N ILE A 79 7.21 -5.22 -4.61
CA ILE A 79 7.39 -5.06 -6.06
C ILE A 79 8.85 -4.76 -6.39
N MET A 80 9.49 -3.84 -5.66
CA MET A 80 10.90 -3.48 -5.87
C MET A 80 11.85 -4.65 -5.56
N ALA A 81 11.56 -5.42 -4.50
CA ALA A 81 12.35 -6.58 -4.08
C ALA A 81 12.36 -7.74 -5.10
N LEU A 82 11.51 -7.71 -6.15
CA LEU A 82 11.62 -8.66 -7.25
C LEU A 82 12.92 -8.48 -8.06
N GLN A 83 13.54 -7.31 -7.97
CA GLN A 83 14.76 -6.95 -8.70
C GLN A 83 15.89 -6.47 -7.78
N ASP A 84 15.68 -6.51 -6.46
CA ASP A 84 16.61 -6.02 -5.45
C ASP A 84 16.71 -7.05 -4.32
N ASP A 85 17.80 -7.83 -4.32
CA ASP A 85 18.04 -8.88 -3.33
C ASP A 85 18.25 -8.33 -1.91
N GLU A 86 18.76 -7.11 -1.76
CA GLU A 86 18.94 -6.48 -0.45
C GLU A 86 17.59 -6.14 0.16
N LEU A 87 16.68 -5.55 -0.62
CA LEU A 87 15.30 -5.29 -0.18
C LEU A 87 14.54 -6.58 0.12
N LYS A 88 14.78 -7.63 -0.67
CA LYS A 88 14.18 -8.95 -0.43
C LYS A 88 14.59 -9.52 0.92
N VAL A 89 15.88 -9.50 1.26
CA VAL A 89 16.38 -9.97 2.57
C VAL A 89 15.79 -9.13 3.70
N LYS A 90 15.85 -7.79 3.60
CA LYS A 90 15.28 -6.89 4.61
C LYS A 90 13.79 -7.13 4.85
N LEU A 91 13.03 -7.39 3.79
CA LEU A 91 11.60 -7.68 3.91
C LEU A 91 11.32 -9.03 4.58
N GLN A 92 12.17 -10.04 4.34
CA GLN A 92 12.09 -11.33 5.03
C GLN A 92 12.38 -11.18 6.52
N GLU A 93 13.44 -10.44 6.87
CA GLU A 93 13.81 -10.14 8.26
C GLU A 93 12.70 -9.37 9.00
N ASP A 94 12.09 -8.36 8.37
CA ASP A 94 10.94 -7.62 8.93
C ASP A 94 9.78 -8.56 9.28
N ARG A 95 9.45 -9.51 8.40
CA ARG A 95 8.39 -10.49 8.64
C ARG A 95 8.71 -11.44 9.79
N VAL A 96 9.95 -11.95 9.86
CA VAL A 96 10.40 -12.80 10.97
C VAL A 96 10.34 -12.03 12.30
N SER A 97 10.84 -10.79 12.31
CA SER A 97 10.82 -9.95 13.51
C SER A 97 9.39 -9.68 14.00
N LYS A 98 8.44 -9.46 13.10
CA LYS A 98 7.03 -9.25 13.46
C LYS A 98 6.37 -10.51 14.01
N ALA A 99 6.62 -11.66 13.40
CA ALA A 99 6.11 -12.94 13.91
C ALA A 99 6.61 -13.19 15.34
N LYS A 100 7.92 -13.04 15.56
CA LYS A 100 8.54 -13.17 16.88
C LYS A 100 7.95 -12.18 17.90
N LYS A 101 7.64 -10.95 17.48
CA LYS A 101 7.00 -9.96 18.36
C LYS A 101 5.62 -10.44 18.81
N VAL A 102 4.81 -10.98 17.90
CA VAL A 102 3.48 -11.51 18.24
C VAL A 102 3.58 -12.69 19.23
N GLU A 103 4.55 -13.58 19.05
CA GLU A 103 4.81 -14.69 19.99
C GLU A 103 5.19 -14.18 21.39
N LEU A 104 6.08 -13.18 21.46
CA LEU A 104 6.48 -12.55 22.73
C LEU A 104 5.31 -11.84 23.41
N ASP A 105 4.52 -11.09 22.64
CA ASP A 105 3.33 -10.41 23.15
C ASP A 105 2.32 -11.46 23.71
N SER A 106 2.14 -12.60 23.04
CA SER A 106 1.29 -13.70 23.51
C SER A 106 1.78 -14.29 24.84
N SER A 107 3.08 -14.57 24.94
CA SER A 107 3.68 -15.11 26.17
C SER A 107 3.55 -14.17 27.37
N THR A 108 3.51 -12.85 27.12
CA THR A 108 3.30 -11.85 28.18
C THR A 108 1.86 -11.89 28.70
N VAL A 109 0.88 -12.09 27.82
CA VAL A 109 -0.54 -12.17 28.19
C VAL A 109 -0.85 -13.42 29.00
N GLU A 110 -0.26 -14.57 28.65
CA GLU A 110 -0.48 -15.84 29.37
C GLU A 110 0.03 -15.83 30.81
N VAL A 111 0.98 -14.96 31.16
CA VAL A 111 1.50 -14.83 32.54
C VAL A 111 0.62 -13.91 33.40
N ILE A 112 -0.26 -13.12 32.78
CA ILE A 112 -1.16 -12.17 33.46
C ILE A 112 -2.51 -12.84 33.83
N LEU A 113 -2.86 -13.96 33.21
CA LEU A 113 -4.06 -14.76 33.48
C LEU A 113 -3.78 -15.87 34.50
#